data_AF-A0A2V9KM31-F1
#
_entry.id   AF-A0A2V9KM31-F1
#
_cell.length_a   1.000
_cell.length_b   1.000
_cell.length_c   1.000
_cell.angle_alpha   90.00
_cell.angle_beta   90.00
_cell.angle_gamma   90.00
#
_symmetry.space_group_name_H-M   'P 1'
#
loop_
_entity.id
_entity.type
_entity.pdbx_description
1 polymer ?
#
loop_
_entity_poly.entity_id
_entity_poly.type
_entity_poly.pdbx_seq_one_letter_code
_entity_poly.pdbx_strand_id
1 'polypeptide(L)' 'MLDVIPGSAAEYASLRRGDTLVGIEGRTLGSLDDLEQALEGSRSVERLLHVQFVRDDPRKIRTAALRLCPSRAIAA' A
#
# COMPACT_ATOMS: atom_id res chain seq x y z
N MET A 1 -6.48 8.70 7.23
CA MET A 1 -5.69 9.50 6.27
C MET A 1 -4.35 8.80 6.11
N LEU A 2 -4.01 8.36 4.89
CA LEU A 2 -2.76 7.62 4.64
C LEU A 2 -1.59 8.61 4.61
N ASP A 3 -0.59 8.37 5.46
CA ASP A 3 0.63 9.19 5.51
C ASP A 3 1.75 8.47 4.73
N VAL A 4 2.39 9.18 3.78
CA VAL A 4 3.43 8.59 2.91
C VAL A 4 4.79 8.97 3.47
N ILE A 5 5.54 7.97 3.93
CA ILE A 5 6.88 8.15 4.51
C ILE A 5 7.92 8.22 3.37
N PRO A 6 8.88 9.16 3.40
CA PRO A 6 9.96 9.21 2.41
C PRO A 6 10.79 7.93 2.39
N GLY A 7 11.10 7.41 1.20
CA GLY A 7 11.79 6.13 1.01
C GLY A 7 10.92 4.89 1.27
N SER A 8 9.62 5.07 1.53
CA SER A 8 8.68 3.95 1.67
C SER A 8 8.22 3.43 0.31
N ALA A 9 7.73 2.19 0.31
CA ALA A 9 7.15 1.59 -0.88
C ALA A 9 6.02 2.42 -1.49
N ALA A 10 5.32 3.23 -0.68
CA ALA A 10 4.23 4.09 -1.14
C ALA A 10 4.73 5.30 -1.93
N GLU A 11 5.86 5.89 -1.53
CA GLU A 11 6.48 7.00 -2.26
C GLU A 11 6.97 6.53 -3.64
N TYR A 12 7.68 5.40 -3.68
CA TYR A 12 8.12 4.79 -4.93
C TYR A 12 6.96 4.34 -5.83
N ALA A 13 5.82 4.01 -5.25
CA ALA A 13 4.60 3.65 -5.96
C ALA A 13 3.78 4.86 -6.46
N SER A 14 4.29 6.09 -6.33
CA SER A 14 3.59 7.33 -6.70
C SER A 14 2.24 7.54 -6.00
N LEU A 15 2.05 6.88 -4.85
CA LEU A 15 0.93 7.15 -3.96
C LEU A 15 1.14 8.53 -3.32
N ARG A 16 0.03 9.23 -3.10
CA ARG A 16 0.03 10.58 -2.52
C ARG A 16 -0.88 10.59 -1.31
N ARG A 17 -0.58 11.50 -0.37
CA ARG A 17 -1.54 11.85 0.68
C ARG A 17 -2.88 12.20 0.04
N GLY A 18 -3.95 11.61 0.56
CA GLY A 18 -5.31 11.75 0.02
C GLY A 18 -5.75 10.57 -0.85
N ASP A 19 -4.86 9.66 -1.24
CA ASP A 19 -5.27 8.41 -1.88
C ASP A 19 -6.00 7.51 -0.89
N THR A 20 -7.12 6.95 -1.33
CA THR A 20 -7.85 5.94 -0.57
C THR A 20 -7.57 4.58 -1.18
N LEU A 21 -6.95 3.69 -0.38
CA LEU A 21 -6.77 2.30 -0.75
C LEU A 21 -8.12 1.58 -0.73
N VAL A 22 -8.41 0.86 -1.80
CA VAL A 22 -9.65 0.10 -1.97
C VAL A 22 -9.39 -1.38 -2.23
N GLY A 23 -8.14 -1.75 -2.52
CA GLY A 23 -7.76 -3.15 -2.71
C GLY A 23 -6.26 -3.40 -2.71
N ILE A 24 -5.89 -4.67 -2.56
CA ILE A 24 -4.51 -5.16 -2.58
C ILE A 24 -4.45 -6.58 -3.15
N GLU A 25 -3.53 -6.86 -4.07
CA GLU A 25 -3.34 -8.15 -4.74
C GLU A 25 -4.66 -8.71 -5.34
N GLY A 26 -5.53 -7.81 -5.82
CA GLY A 26 -6.84 -8.16 -6.38
C GLY A 26 -7.94 -8.45 -5.34
N ARG A 27 -7.66 -8.30 -4.04
CA ARG A 27 -8.65 -8.38 -2.95
C ARG A 27 -9.14 -6.99 -2.57
N THR A 28 -10.42 -6.87 -2.27
CA THR A 28 -10.99 -5.62 -1.73
C THR A 28 -10.53 -5.44 -0.29
N LEU A 29 -10.09 -4.22 0.05
CA LEU A 29 -9.74 -3.84 1.41
C LEU A 29 -10.98 -3.20 2.06
N GLY A 30 -11.49 -3.81 3.14
CA GLY A 30 -12.60 -3.27 3.91
C GLY A 30 -12.15 -2.59 5.20
N SER A 31 -11.02 -3.04 5.78
CA SER A 31 -10.44 -2.49 7.01
C SER A 31 -8.92 -2.30 6.90
N LEU A 32 -8.36 -1.57 7.86
CA LEU A 32 -6.92 -1.48 8.07
C LEU A 32 -6.30 -2.85 8.39
N ASP A 33 -7.01 -3.71 9.12
CA ASP A 33 -6.57 -5.08 9.42
C ASP A 33 -6.29 -5.90 8.15
N ASP A 34 -7.13 -5.77 7.12
CA ASP A 34 -6.94 -6.46 5.83
C ASP A 34 -5.61 -6.04 5.16
N LEU A 35 -5.25 -4.76 5.33
CA LEU A 35 -3.99 -4.23 4.82
C LEU A 35 -2.81 -4.78 5.63
N GLU A 36 -2.89 -4.79 6.96
CA GLU A 36 -1.84 -5.34 7.82
C GLU A 36 -1.59 -6.82 7.53
N GLN A 37 -2.65 -7.62 7.39
CA GLN A 37 -2.54 -9.03 7.01
C GLN A 37 -1.87 -9.24 5.65
N ALA A 38 -2.18 -8.39 4.66
CA ALA A 38 -1.55 -8.46 3.36
C ALA A 38 -0.05 -8.09 3.40
N LEU A 39 0.34 -7.25 4.36
CA LEU A 39 1.73 -6.81 4.56
C LEU A 39 2.55 -7.80 5.41
N GLU A 40 1.94 -8.54 6.35
CA GLU A 40 2.63 -9.51 7.22
C GLU A 40 3.47 -10.53 6.44
N GLY A 41 2.96 -11.02 5.31
CA GLY A 41 3.67 -11.98 4.46
C GLY A 41 4.92 -11.41 3.74
N SER A 42 5.14 -10.10 3.79
CA SER A 42 6.21 -9.40 3.07
C SER A 42 7.34 -8.91 3.97
N ARG A 43 7.29 -9.21 5.28
CA ARG A 43 8.26 -8.73 6.27
C ARG A 43 9.65 -9.37 6.14
N SER A 44 9.75 -10.51 5.44
CA SER A 44 10.98 -11.31 5.35
C SER A 44 11.64 -11.35 3.97
N VAL A 45 10.98 -10.85 2.92
CA VAL A 45 11.44 -10.95 1.53
C VAL A 45 11.02 -9.73 0.72
N GLU A 46 11.86 -9.36 -0.25
CA GLU A 46 11.48 -8.40 -1.29
C GLU A 46 10.26 -8.94 -2.05
N ARG A 47 9.21 -8.12 -2.15
CA ARG A 47 8.02 -8.46 -2.92
C ARG A 47 7.41 -7.22 -3.58
N LEU A 48 6.84 -7.42 -4.76
CA LEU A 48 5.99 -6.44 -5.43
C LEU A 48 4.52 -6.72 -5.06
N LEU A 49 3.83 -5.74 -4.47
CA LEU A 49 2.39 -5.79 -4.19
C LEU A 49 1.66 -4.81 -5.09
N HIS A 50 0.59 -5.26 -5.73
CA HIS A 50 -0.30 -4.39 -6.47
C HIS A 50 -1.40 -3.89 -5.55
N VAL A 51 -1.46 -2.58 -5.29
CA VAL A 51 -2.60 -1.97 -4.61
C VAL A 51 -3.50 -1.27 -5.60
N GLN A 52 -4.78 -1.24 -5.26
CA GLN A 52 -5.79 -0.46 -5.93
C GLN A 52 -6.16 0.72 -5.05
N PHE A 53 -6.17 1.91 -5.63
CA PHE A 53 -6.49 3.15 -4.93
C PHE A 53 -7.36 4.04 -5.81
N VAL A 54 -8.09 4.94 -5.16
CA VAL A 54 -8.84 6.01 -5.81
C VAL A 54 -8.26 7.35 -5.40
N ARG A 55 -8.20 8.26 -6.37
CA ARG A 55 -7.72 9.64 -6.21
C ARG A 55 -8.74 10.56 -6.87
N ASP A 56 -9.28 11.49 -6.09
CA ASP A 56 -10.30 12.47 -6.50
C ASP A 56 -11.67 11.83 -6.81
N ASP A 57 -11.74 10.93 -7.79
CA ASP A 57 -12.96 10.25 -8.22
C ASP A 57 -13.00 8.80 -7.70
N PRO A 58 -13.94 8.45 -6.81
CA PRO A 58 -14.05 7.10 -6.24
C PRO A 58 -14.47 6.04 -7.28
N ARG A 59 -14.94 6.44 -8.47
CA ARG A 59 -15.25 5.51 -9.56
C ARG A 59 -14.03 5.14 -10.40
N LYS A 60 -12.92 5.89 -10.25
CA LYS A 60 -11.69 5.68 -11.02
C LYS A 60 -10.65 4.97 -10.17
N ILE A 61 -10.76 3.64 -10.14
CA ILE A 61 -9.77 2.78 -9.50
C ILE A 61 -8.49 2.79 -10.34
N ARG A 62 -7.37 3.07 -9.68
CA ARG A 62 -6.03 3.05 -10.23
C ARG A 62 -5.22 1.97 -9.52
N THR A 63 -4.27 1.39 -10.23
CA THR A 63 -3.38 0.38 -9.66
C THR A 63 -1.98 0.95 -9.52
N ALA A 64 -1.35 0.74 -8.37
CA ALA A 64 0.05 1.05 -8.12
C ALA A 64 0.78 -0.20 -7.65
N ALA A 65 2.03 -0.37 -8.09
CA ALA A 65 2.90 -1.44 -7.63
C ALA A 65 3.80 -0.91 -6.50
N LEU A 66 3.57 -1.39 -5.27
CA LEU A 66 4.45 -1.17 -4.14
C LEU A 66 5.55 -2.22 -4.14
N ARG A 67 6.79 -1.76 -4.24
CA ARG A 67 7.94 -2.63 -3.97
C ARG A 67 8.20 -2.62 -2.46
N LEU A 68 7.79 -3.67 -1.77
CA LEU A 68 8.14 -3.90 -0.39
C LEU A 68 9.54 -4.50 -0.35
N CYS A 69 10.53 -3.66 -0.07
CA CYS A 69 11.81 -4.15 0.41
C CYS A 69 11.62 -4.67 1.84
N PRO A 70 12.41 -5.66 2.30
CA PRO A 70 12.49 -6.02 3.71
C PRO A 70 13.03 -4.80 4.46
N SER A 71 12.11 -3.92 4.83
CA SER A 71 12.36 -2.78 5.68
C SER A 71 12.37 -3.36 7.08
N ARG A 72 13.53 -3.30 7.71
CA ARG A 72 13.65 -3.39 9.16
C ARG A 72 12.77 -2.27 9.69
N ALA A 73 11.50 -2.55 9.95
CA ALA A 73 10.56 -1.61 10.52
C ALA A 73 11.13 -1.23 11.89
N ILE A 74 11.76 -0.06 11.95
CA ILE A 74 12.19 0.53 13.20
C ILE A 74 10.89 1.03 13.84
N ALA A 75 10.30 0.18 14.66
CA ALA A 75 9.30 0.58 15.63
C ALA A 75 10.05 1.03 16.89
N ALA A 76 9.67 2.22 17.36
CA ALA A 76 10.12 2.97 18.53
C ALA A 76 11.46 3.72 18.40
#